data_AF-A0A964B7T5-F1
#
_entry.id   AF-A0A964B7T5-F1
#
_cell.length_a   1.000
_cell.length_b   1.000
_cell.length_c   1.000
_cell.angle_alpha   90.00
_cell.angle_beta   90.00
_cell.angle_gamma   90.00
#
_symmetry.space_group_name_H-M   'P 1'
#
loop_
_entity.id
_entity.type
_entity.pdbx_description
1 polymer ?
#
loop_
_entity_poly.entity_id
_entity_poly.type
_entity_poly.pdbx_seq_one_letter_code
_entity_poly.pdbx_strand_id
1 'polypeptide(L)'
;MLAAIVVGLMVFGIVFTASSQDFFQSARLPEAYAAYAARPRAELGLRINLGLDNFFVVIYGAFFALLAARFRGLLDGRIVGVALAAMMLTALLDAYENHHILTMVHSLGNGLPVAVSEGQGQMVASQIKFHASYLSVLLFSFGFLSFGRLGRITLAALWAYVPFGVLISVTPPELAKPLVLLRTIFFSGAFVLTAILFFREARARGDGAPAE
;
A
#
# COMPACT_ATOMS: atom_id res chain seq x y z
N MET A 1 3.46 11.45 -7.45
CA MET A 1 3.32 10.96 -8.84
C MET A 1 3.97 9.60 -9.04
N LEU A 2 5.25 9.42 -8.69
CA LEU A 2 5.96 8.14 -8.87
C LEU A 2 5.22 6.94 -8.24
N ALA A 3 4.75 7.06 -6.99
CA ALA A 3 3.95 6.04 -6.31
C ALA A 3 2.74 5.57 -7.14
N ALA A 4 1.97 6.51 -7.71
CA ALA A 4 0.80 6.19 -8.54
C ALA A 4 1.18 5.55 -9.88
N ILE A 5 2.33 5.94 -10.46
CA ILE A 5 2.86 5.31 -11.67
C ILE A 5 3.22 3.84 -11.39
N VAL A 6 3.89 3.56 -10.27
CA VAL A 6 4.23 2.19 -9.88
C VAL A 6 2.98 1.34 -9.71
N VAL A 7 1.94 1.86 -9.05
CA VAL A 7 0.64 1.16 -8.96
C VAL A 7 0.04 0.89 -10.34
N GLY A 8 0.11 1.85 -11.27
CA GLY A 8 -0.34 1.65 -12.65
C GLY A 8 0.42 0.53 -13.37
N LEU A 9 1.75 0.46 -13.19
CA LEU A 9 2.59 -0.62 -13.74
C LEU A 9 2.25 -1.97 -13.12
N MET A 10 1.94 -2.03 -11.83
CA MET A 10 1.49 -3.26 -11.16
C MET A 10 0.16 -3.73 -11.75
N VAL A 11 -0.83 -2.84 -11.88
CA VAL A 11 -2.13 -3.18 -12.50
C VAL A 11 -1.94 -3.69 -13.92
N PHE A 12 -1.09 -3.04 -14.72
CA PHE A 12 -0.74 -3.52 -16.05
C PHE A 12 -0.11 -4.92 -16.02
N GLY A 13 0.84 -5.17 -15.13
CA GLY A 13 1.48 -6.47 -14.93
C GLY A 13 0.48 -7.57 -14.55
N ILE A 14 -0.45 -7.28 -13.64
CA ILE A 14 -1.54 -8.20 -13.25
C ILE A 14 -2.41 -8.55 -14.46
N VAL A 15 -2.86 -7.55 -15.22
CA VAL A 15 -3.73 -7.77 -16.40
C VAL A 15 -2.99 -8.56 -17.48
N PHE A 16 -1.73 -8.22 -17.75
CA PHE A 16 -0.92 -8.88 -18.77
C PHE A 16 -0.59 -10.34 -18.45
N THR A 17 -0.40 -10.67 -17.17
CA THR A 17 0.00 -12.01 -16.71
C THR A 17 -1.15 -12.81 -16.09
N ALA A 18 -2.34 -12.22 -15.98
CA ALA A 18 -3.49 -12.78 -15.25
C ALA A 18 -3.14 -13.27 -13.84
N SER A 19 -2.13 -12.66 -13.21
CA SER A 19 -1.54 -13.10 -11.96
C SER A 19 -1.37 -11.92 -11.01
N SER A 20 -1.98 -12.02 -9.82
CA SER A 20 -1.84 -11.07 -8.72
C SER A 20 -1.20 -11.72 -7.50
N GLN A 21 -0.44 -10.92 -6.75
CA GLN A 21 0.04 -11.32 -5.42
C GLN A 21 -1.10 -11.41 -4.39
N ASP A 22 -2.24 -10.75 -4.62
CA ASP A 22 -3.40 -10.79 -3.71
C ASP A 22 -3.90 -12.22 -3.45
N PHE A 23 -3.67 -13.14 -4.40
CA PHE A 23 -4.01 -14.55 -4.23
C PHE A 23 -3.33 -15.19 -3.01
N PHE A 24 -2.09 -14.75 -2.71
CA PHE A 24 -1.26 -15.25 -1.61
C PHE A 24 -1.53 -14.54 -0.27
N GLN A 25 -2.27 -13.42 -0.27
CA GLN A 25 -2.64 -12.69 0.95
C GLN A 25 -3.80 -13.35 1.73
N SER A 26 -4.42 -14.39 1.17
CA SER A 26 -5.45 -15.19 1.85
C SER A 26 -4.93 -16.60 2.07
N ALA A 27 -5.19 -17.15 3.25
CA ALA A 27 -4.87 -18.54 3.55
C ALA A 27 -5.68 -19.47 2.64
N ARG A 28 -4.99 -20.42 2.00
CA ARG A 28 -5.57 -21.43 1.11
C ARG A 28 -4.93 -22.77 1.37
N LEU A 29 -5.56 -23.82 0.84
CA LEU A 29 -4.96 -25.14 0.82
C LEU A 29 -3.66 -25.13 -0.02
N PRO A 30 -2.62 -25.90 0.35
CA PRO A 30 -1.34 -25.95 -0.37
C PRO A 30 -1.48 -26.23 -1.87
N GLU A 31 -2.43 -27.10 -2.23
CA GLU A 31 -2.70 -27.49 -3.61
C GLU A 31 -3.19 -26.30 -4.44
N ALA A 32 -3.89 -25.34 -3.84
CA ALA A 32 -4.34 -24.13 -4.52
C ALA A 32 -3.17 -23.20 -4.87
N TYR A 33 -2.14 -23.12 -4.01
CA TYR A 33 -0.93 -22.36 -4.34
C TYR A 33 -0.13 -23.02 -5.46
N ALA A 34 0.04 -24.35 -5.42
CA ALA A 34 0.69 -25.10 -6.48
C ALA A 34 -0.05 -24.95 -7.82
N ALA A 35 -1.38 -25.13 -7.81
CA ALA A 35 -2.21 -24.96 -9.01
C ALA A 35 -2.16 -23.53 -9.56
N TYR A 36 -2.02 -22.52 -8.70
CA TYR A 36 -1.84 -21.14 -9.12
C TYR A 36 -0.47 -20.90 -9.75
N ALA A 37 0.60 -21.37 -9.11
CA ALA A 37 1.97 -21.24 -9.60
C ALA A 37 2.20 -21.95 -10.95
N ALA A 38 1.47 -23.05 -11.20
CA ALA A 38 1.51 -23.79 -12.46
C ALA A 38 0.83 -23.09 -13.64
N ARG A 39 0.09 -21.98 -13.43
CA ARG A 39 -0.57 -21.26 -14.51
C ARG A 39 0.47 -20.62 -15.45
N PRO A 40 0.16 -20.51 -16.77
CA PRO A 40 1.04 -19.83 -17.70
C PRO A 40 1.38 -18.41 -17.23
N ARG A 41 2.67 -18.07 -17.21
CA ARG A 41 3.19 -16.75 -16.81
C ARG A 41 2.96 -16.37 -15.34
N ALA A 42 2.46 -17.27 -14.48
CA ALA A 42 2.23 -16.93 -13.07
C ALA A 42 3.50 -16.54 -12.34
N GLU A 43 4.57 -17.32 -12.49
CA GLU A 43 5.85 -16.99 -11.88
C GLU A 43 6.39 -15.62 -12.35
N LEU A 44 6.37 -15.38 -13.66
CA LEU A 44 6.79 -14.10 -14.23
C LEU A 44 5.95 -12.94 -13.69
N GLY A 45 4.63 -13.10 -13.67
CA GLY A 45 3.69 -12.09 -13.17
C GLY A 45 3.88 -11.79 -11.69
N LEU A 46 4.09 -12.82 -10.87
CA LEU A 46 4.39 -12.66 -9.44
C LEU A 46 5.71 -11.92 -9.23
N ARG A 47 6.78 -12.29 -9.94
CA ARG A 47 8.08 -11.63 -9.83
C ARG A 47 8.02 -10.15 -10.24
N ILE A 48 7.30 -9.83 -11.32
CA ILE A 48 7.10 -8.43 -11.75
C ILE A 48 6.32 -7.67 -10.68
N ASN A 49 5.19 -8.20 -10.22
CA ASN A 49 4.36 -7.52 -9.22
C ASN A 49 5.10 -7.32 -7.90
N LEU A 50 5.75 -8.35 -7.36
CA LEU A 50 6.49 -8.30 -6.10
C LEU A 50 7.72 -7.39 -6.20
N GLY A 51 8.38 -7.37 -7.37
CA GLY A 51 9.49 -6.44 -7.63
C GLY A 51 9.05 -4.98 -7.66
N LEU A 52 7.95 -4.68 -8.36
CA LEU A 52 7.35 -3.35 -8.38
C LEU A 52 6.83 -2.94 -7.00
N ASP A 53 6.24 -3.87 -6.26
CA ASP A 53 5.72 -3.61 -4.92
C ASP A 53 6.85 -3.31 -3.93
N ASN A 54 7.95 -4.07 -3.95
CA ASN A 54 9.13 -3.73 -3.16
C ASN A 54 9.68 -2.33 -3.48
N PHE A 55 9.66 -1.92 -4.75
CA PHE A 55 10.03 -0.55 -5.12
C PHE A 55 9.01 0.47 -4.60
N PHE A 56 7.72 0.14 -4.65
CA PHE A 56 6.65 0.95 -4.08
C PHE A 56 6.83 1.15 -2.56
N VAL A 57 7.21 0.11 -1.81
CA VAL A 57 7.51 0.18 -0.37
C VAL A 57 8.55 1.25 -0.06
N VAL A 58 9.65 1.27 -0.82
CA VAL A 58 10.71 2.28 -0.65
C VAL A 58 10.16 3.68 -0.92
N ILE A 59 9.40 3.86 -1.99
CA ILE A 59 8.86 5.16 -2.38
C ILE A 59 7.86 5.68 -1.35
N TYR A 60 6.88 4.87 -0.95
CA TYR A 60 5.87 5.34 0.00
C TYR A 60 6.45 5.50 1.39
N GLY A 61 7.41 4.65 1.79
CA GLY A 61 8.11 4.79 3.06
C GLY A 61 8.84 6.13 3.15
N ALA A 62 9.61 6.47 2.11
CA ALA A 62 10.26 7.78 2.00
C ALA A 62 9.24 8.93 1.99
N PHE A 63 8.14 8.78 1.25
CA PHE A 63 7.07 9.79 1.22
C PHE A 63 6.51 10.08 2.62
N PHE A 64 6.16 9.06 3.41
CA PHE A 64 5.59 9.27 4.74
C PHE A 64 6.61 9.81 5.75
N ALA A 65 7.89 9.45 5.62
CA ALA A 65 8.96 10.07 6.41
C ALA A 65 9.08 11.58 6.12
N LEU A 66 9.03 11.97 4.84
CA LEU A 66 9.03 13.38 4.42
C LEU A 66 7.73 14.09 4.81
N LEU A 67 6.59 13.41 4.73
CA LEU A 67 5.29 13.94 5.16
C LEU A 67 5.29 14.22 6.67
N ALA A 68 5.86 13.31 7.48
CA ALA A 68 6.05 13.52 8.91
C ALA A 68 6.89 14.76 9.20
N ALA A 69 7.99 14.96 8.46
CA ALA A 69 8.79 16.18 8.56
C ALA A 69 7.99 17.43 8.18
N ARG A 70 7.18 17.36 7.11
CA ARG A 70 6.35 18.46 6.64
C ARG A 70 5.25 18.85 7.62
N PHE A 71 4.71 17.89 8.37
CA PHE A 71 3.65 18.14 9.35
C PHE A 71 4.16 18.51 10.75
N ARG A 72 5.49 18.63 10.92
CA ARG A 72 6.06 19.24 12.13
C ARG A 72 5.52 20.67 12.28
N GLY A 73 4.93 20.96 13.44
CA GLY A 73 4.31 22.26 13.73
C GLY A 73 2.87 22.41 13.24
N LEU A 74 2.35 21.48 12.42
CA LEU A 74 0.94 21.42 12.05
C LEU A 74 0.15 20.45 12.94
N LEU A 75 0.82 19.41 13.41
CA LEU A 75 0.28 18.39 14.31
C LEU A 75 1.16 18.25 15.55
N ASP A 76 0.58 17.70 16.61
CA ASP A 76 1.34 17.28 17.79
C ASP A 76 2.42 16.25 17.40
N GLY A 77 3.64 16.45 17.90
CA GLY A 77 4.79 15.61 17.54
C GLY A 77 4.63 14.14 17.91
N ARG A 78 3.86 13.82 18.95
CA ARG A 78 3.56 12.43 19.35
C ARG A 78 2.60 11.79 18.36
N ILE A 79 1.60 12.52 17.89
CA ILE A 79 0.67 12.05 16.85
C ILE A 79 1.44 11.73 15.57
N VAL A 80 2.32 12.63 15.13
CA VAL A 80 3.18 12.41 13.95
C VAL A 80 4.11 11.20 14.16
N GLY A 81 4.69 11.06 15.35
CA GLY A 81 5.54 9.92 15.70
C GLY A 81 4.80 8.57 15.63
N VAL A 82 3.60 8.49 16.20
CA VAL A 82 2.76 7.28 16.14
C VAL A 82 2.35 6.96 14.71
N ALA A 83 1.93 7.98 13.94
CA ALA A 83 1.55 7.81 12.55
C ALA A 83 2.72 7.27 11.71
N LEU A 84 3.91 7.86 11.86
CA LEU A 84 5.10 7.41 11.16
C LEU A 84 5.50 5.98 11.58
N ALA A 85 5.49 5.67 12.88
CA ALA A 85 5.81 4.33 13.37
C ALA A 85 4.86 3.27 12.80
N ALA A 86 3.56 3.55 12.76
CA ALA A 86 2.57 2.66 12.16
C ALA A 86 2.79 2.47 10.65
N MET A 87 3.19 3.52 9.93
CA MET A 87 3.58 3.40 8.52
C MET A 87 4.87 2.60 8.31
N MET A 88 5.88 2.78 9.17
CA MET A 88 7.12 2.01 9.07
C MET A 88 6.88 0.53 9.38
N LEU A 89 5.98 0.22 10.31
CA LEU A 89 5.51 -1.15 10.52
C LEU A 89 4.81 -1.71 9.28
N THR A 90 3.98 -0.90 8.62
CA THR A 90 3.34 -1.27 7.34
C THR A 90 4.40 -1.61 6.29
N ALA A 91 5.40 -0.74 6.11
CA ALA A 91 6.51 -0.95 5.17
C ALA A 91 7.33 -2.20 5.46
N LEU A 92 7.62 -2.44 6.75
CA LEU A 92 8.31 -3.66 7.17
C LEU A 92 7.50 -4.91 6.84
N LEU A 93 6.20 -4.90 7.14
CA LEU A 93 5.32 -6.04 6.89
C LEU A 93 5.06 -6.26 5.40
N ASP A 94 4.94 -5.20 4.58
CA ASP A 94 4.88 -5.32 3.11
C ASP A 94 6.17 -5.97 2.57
N ALA A 95 7.34 -5.51 3.00
CA ALA A 95 8.60 -6.09 2.60
C ALA A 95 8.70 -7.56 3.01
N TYR A 96 8.33 -7.89 4.26
CA TYR A 96 8.29 -9.26 4.73
C TYR A 96 7.37 -10.13 3.86
N GLU A 97 6.13 -9.70 3.63
CA GLU A 97 5.14 -10.39 2.80
C GLU A 97 5.66 -10.62 1.38
N ASN A 98 6.29 -9.62 0.77
CA ASN A 98 6.81 -9.75 -0.59
C ASN A 98 7.91 -10.82 -0.68
N HIS A 99 8.82 -10.83 0.28
CA HIS A 99 9.88 -11.83 0.34
C HIS A 99 9.32 -13.21 0.69
N HIS A 100 8.35 -13.28 1.60
CA HIS A 100 7.66 -14.52 1.97
C HIS A 100 6.97 -15.15 0.75
N ILE A 101 6.21 -14.39 -0.03
CA ILE A 101 5.58 -14.87 -1.26
C ILE A 101 6.65 -15.33 -2.27
N LEU A 102 7.75 -14.58 -2.45
CA LEU A 102 8.85 -15.02 -3.31
C LEU A 102 9.45 -16.36 -2.86
N THR A 103 9.60 -16.59 -1.55
CA THR A 103 10.06 -17.88 -1.02
C THR A 103 9.06 -19.00 -1.26
N MET A 104 7.75 -18.75 -1.14
CA MET A 104 6.71 -19.72 -1.48
C MET A 104 6.76 -20.08 -2.97
N VAL A 105 6.85 -19.09 -3.85
CA VAL A 105 6.94 -19.29 -5.30
C VAL A 105 8.20 -20.08 -5.66
N HIS A 106 9.34 -19.74 -5.08
CA HIS A 106 10.58 -20.49 -5.27
C HIS A 106 10.45 -21.94 -4.79
N SER A 107 9.84 -22.16 -3.61
CA SER A 107 9.62 -23.50 -3.06
C SER A 107 8.76 -24.36 -3.99
N LEU A 108 7.62 -23.81 -4.45
CA LEU A 108 6.73 -24.48 -5.39
C LEU A 108 7.44 -24.81 -6.72
N GLY A 109 8.25 -23.89 -7.25
CA GLY A 109 9.03 -24.13 -8.47
C GLY A 109 10.10 -25.23 -8.35
N ASN A 110 10.53 -25.54 -7.12
CA ASN A 110 11.50 -26.61 -6.83
C ASN A 110 10.85 -27.88 -6.25
N GLY A 111 9.52 -27.98 -6.28
CA GLY A 111 8.80 -29.14 -5.72
C GLY A 111 8.88 -29.26 -4.20
N LEU A 112 9.24 -28.17 -3.50
CA LEU A 112 9.25 -28.13 -2.04
C LEU A 112 7.83 -27.85 -1.51
N PRO A 113 7.43 -28.49 -0.40
CA PRO A 113 6.11 -28.31 0.16
C PRO A 113 5.92 -26.90 0.75
N VAL A 114 4.72 -26.35 0.61
CA VAL A 114 4.28 -25.14 1.30
C VAL A 114 3.31 -25.56 2.42
N ALA A 115 3.66 -25.28 3.67
CA ALA A 115 2.81 -25.65 4.80
C ALA A 115 1.57 -24.74 4.89
N VAL A 116 0.46 -25.27 5.43
CA VAL A 116 -0.77 -24.51 5.67
C VAL A 116 -0.52 -23.29 6.58
N SER A 117 0.37 -23.44 7.56
CA SER A 117 0.76 -22.38 8.49
C SER A 117 1.41 -21.19 7.79
N GLU A 118 2.07 -21.39 6.64
CA GLU A 118 2.65 -20.30 5.86
C GLU A 118 1.56 -19.36 5.33
N GLY A 119 0.50 -19.93 4.74
CA GLY A 119 -0.64 -19.15 4.25
C GLY A 119 -1.43 -18.45 5.35
N GLN A 120 -1.57 -19.10 6.52
CA GLN A 120 -2.22 -18.51 7.70
C GLN A 120 -1.39 -17.36 8.28
N GLY A 121 -0.09 -17.57 8.47
CA GLY A 121 0.84 -16.55 8.97
C GLY A 121 0.91 -15.34 8.04
N GLN A 122 0.99 -15.61 6.73
CA GLN A 122 0.93 -14.59 5.69
C GLN A 122 -0.35 -13.77 5.78
N MET A 123 -1.52 -14.42 5.87
CA MET A 123 -2.80 -13.72 5.98
C MET A 123 -2.87 -12.84 7.23
N VAL A 124 -2.40 -13.32 8.39
CA VAL A 124 -2.34 -12.52 9.63
C VAL A 124 -1.41 -11.32 9.47
N ALA A 125 -0.22 -11.51 8.90
CA ALA A 125 0.73 -10.44 8.63
C ALA A 125 0.12 -9.37 7.71
N SER A 126 -0.54 -9.77 6.62
CA SER A 126 -1.24 -8.86 5.72
C SER A 126 -2.34 -8.06 6.44
N GLN A 127 -3.11 -8.69 7.34
CA GLN A 127 -4.16 -7.98 8.09
C GLN A 127 -3.58 -6.97 9.09
N ILE A 128 -2.54 -7.34 9.84
CA ILE A 128 -1.87 -6.43 10.79
C ILE A 128 -1.27 -5.24 10.05
N LYS A 129 -0.61 -5.50 8.93
CA LYS A 129 -0.06 -4.48 8.02
C LYS A 129 -1.10 -3.46 7.60
N PHE A 130 -2.24 -3.92 7.10
CA PHE A 130 -3.31 -3.03 6.68
C PHE A 130 -3.92 -2.25 7.85
N HIS A 131 -4.06 -2.85 9.04
CA HIS A 131 -4.52 -2.11 10.23
C HIS A 131 -3.54 -1.00 10.63
N ALA A 132 -2.24 -1.29 10.60
CA ALA A 132 -1.20 -0.28 10.85
C ALA A 132 -1.26 0.85 9.81
N SER A 133 -1.51 0.53 8.54
CA SER A 133 -1.63 1.53 7.48
C SER A 133 -2.88 2.40 7.66
N TYR A 134 -4.00 1.83 8.09
CA TYR A 134 -5.24 2.57 8.40
C TYR A 134 -5.02 3.56 9.54
N LEU A 135 -4.39 3.13 10.63
CA LEU A 135 -4.06 4.02 11.74
C LEU A 135 -3.16 5.17 11.30
N SER A 136 -2.07 4.86 10.60
CA SER A 136 -1.13 5.87 10.09
C SER A 136 -1.84 6.90 9.20
N VAL A 137 -2.57 6.43 8.19
CA VAL A 137 -3.25 7.28 7.22
C VAL A 137 -4.30 8.16 7.89
N LEU A 138 -5.08 7.63 8.82
CA LEU A 138 -6.05 8.40 9.59
C LEU A 138 -5.37 9.53 10.38
N LEU A 139 -4.28 9.23 11.08
CA LEU A 139 -3.56 10.25 11.87
C LEU A 139 -2.91 11.33 10.98
N PHE A 140 -2.26 10.93 9.88
CA PHE A 140 -1.70 11.88 8.92
C PHE A 140 -2.78 12.73 8.23
N SER A 141 -3.99 12.20 8.03
CA SER A 141 -5.06 12.92 7.34
C SER A 141 -5.40 14.27 7.98
N PHE A 142 -5.28 14.40 9.31
CA PHE A 142 -5.56 15.65 10.03
C PHE A 142 -4.60 16.77 9.66
N GLY A 143 -3.36 16.46 9.28
CA GLY A 143 -2.38 17.47 8.84
C GLY A 143 -2.81 18.18 7.56
N PHE A 144 -3.69 17.57 6.77
CA PHE A 144 -4.23 18.18 5.56
C PHE A 144 -5.28 19.27 5.82
N LEU A 145 -5.82 19.39 7.04
CA LEU A 145 -6.80 20.44 7.38
C LEU A 145 -6.24 21.85 7.19
N SER A 146 -4.93 22.03 7.37
CA SER A 146 -4.25 23.33 7.20
C SER A 146 -4.13 23.80 5.75
N PHE A 147 -4.52 23.00 4.76
CA PHE A 147 -4.31 23.28 3.32
C PHE A 147 -5.61 23.55 2.55
N GLY A 148 -6.61 24.13 3.24
CA GLY A 148 -7.83 24.63 2.62
C GLY A 148 -8.67 23.55 1.90
N ARG A 149 -9.28 23.91 0.76
CA ARG A 149 -10.23 23.03 0.06
C ARG A 149 -9.57 21.74 -0.45
N LEU A 150 -8.37 21.84 -1.05
CA LEU A 150 -7.68 20.66 -1.59
C LEU A 150 -7.19 19.74 -0.45
N GLY A 151 -6.76 20.33 0.67
CA GLY A 151 -6.46 19.59 1.89
C GLY A 151 -7.66 18.80 2.40
N ARG A 152 -8.84 19.42 2.48
CA ARG A 152 -10.10 18.74 2.89
C ARG A 152 -10.50 17.60 1.94
N ILE A 153 -10.33 17.76 0.63
CA ILE A 153 -10.58 16.69 -0.35
C ILE A 153 -9.59 15.53 -0.13
N THR A 154 -8.31 15.84 0.09
CA THR A 154 -7.28 14.83 0.37
C THR A 154 -7.59 14.07 1.66
N LEU A 155 -7.99 14.77 2.72
CA LEU A 155 -8.46 14.18 3.97
C LEU A 155 -9.64 13.24 3.73
N ALA A 156 -10.68 13.69 3.02
CA ALA A 156 -11.86 12.87 2.75
C ALA A 156 -11.52 11.59 1.98
N ALA A 157 -10.58 11.66 1.03
CA ALA A 157 -10.09 10.47 0.31
C ALA A 157 -9.35 9.51 1.26
N LEU A 158 -8.47 10.01 2.12
CA LEU A 158 -7.76 9.19 3.12
C LEU A 158 -8.72 8.60 4.17
N TRP A 159 -9.81 9.30 4.50
CA TRP A 159 -10.84 8.80 5.40
C TRP A 159 -11.67 7.71 4.76
N ALA A 160 -11.99 7.82 3.47
CA ALA A 160 -12.71 6.79 2.73
C ALA A 160 -11.88 5.50 2.59
N TYR A 161 -10.55 5.59 2.51
CA TYR A 161 -9.65 4.44 2.48
C TYR A 161 -9.82 3.49 3.69
N VAL A 162 -10.04 4.03 4.89
CA VAL A 162 -10.14 3.26 6.14
C VAL A 162 -11.35 2.32 6.19
N PRO A 163 -12.61 2.75 6.04
CA PRO A 163 -13.78 1.88 6.14
C PRO A 163 -13.79 0.80 5.05
N PHE A 164 -13.37 1.10 3.82
CA PHE A 164 -13.23 0.05 2.79
C PHE A 164 -12.18 -0.97 3.20
N GLY A 165 -11.08 -0.53 3.80
CA GLY A 165 -10.06 -1.38 4.39
C GLY A 165 -10.58 -2.33 5.45
N VAL A 166 -11.31 -1.80 6.44
CA VAL A 166 -11.90 -2.59 7.52
C VAL A 166 -12.94 -3.57 6.98
N LEU A 167 -13.78 -3.16 6.02
CA LEU A 167 -14.79 -4.04 5.43
C LEU A 167 -14.17 -5.24 4.69
N ILE A 168 -12.98 -5.10 4.10
CA ILE A 168 -12.26 -6.23 3.46
C ILE A 168 -11.98 -7.33 4.49
N SER A 169 -11.60 -6.97 5.72
CA SER A 169 -11.22 -7.95 6.76
C SER A 169 -12.36 -8.87 7.21
N VAL A 170 -13.61 -8.43 7.00
CA VAL A 170 -14.83 -9.18 7.37
C VAL A 170 -15.59 -9.69 6.16
N THR A 171 -15.13 -9.41 4.94
CA THR A 171 -15.77 -9.84 3.69
C THR A 171 -15.07 -11.10 3.17
N PRO A 172 -15.82 -12.13 2.72
CA PRO A 172 -15.22 -13.29 2.06
C PRO A 172 -14.26 -12.88 0.93
N PRO A 173 -13.07 -13.48 0.80
CA PRO A 173 -12.06 -13.06 -0.19
C PRO A 173 -12.57 -13.00 -1.64
N GLU A 174 -13.52 -13.86 -1.99
CA GLU A 174 -14.14 -13.95 -3.32
C GLU A 174 -14.96 -12.69 -3.65
N LEU A 175 -15.57 -12.08 -2.63
CA LEU A 175 -16.43 -10.90 -2.73
C LEU A 175 -15.70 -9.59 -2.41
N ALA A 176 -14.49 -9.67 -1.84
CA ALA A 176 -13.74 -8.49 -1.38
C ALA A 176 -13.10 -7.67 -2.51
N LYS A 177 -13.01 -8.19 -3.74
CA LYS A 177 -12.32 -7.53 -4.87
C LYS A 177 -12.76 -6.09 -5.14
N PRO A 178 -14.07 -5.75 -5.17
CA PRO A 178 -14.50 -4.36 -5.37
C PRO A 178 -14.03 -3.44 -4.24
N LEU A 179 -14.04 -3.93 -2.99
CA LEU A 179 -13.57 -3.17 -1.84
C LEU A 179 -12.05 -2.93 -1.91
N VAL A 180 -11.29 -3.94 -2.31
CA VAL A 180 -9.83 -3.83 -2.56
C VAL A 180 -9.56 -2.76 -3.60
N LEU A 181 -10.30 -2.76 -4.71
CA LEU A 181 -10.15 -1.75 -5.76
C LEU A 181 -10.49 -0.34 -5.26
N LEU A 182 -11.61 -0.16 -4.55
CA LEU A 182 -11.99 1.12 -3.97
C LEU A 182 -10.92 1.64 -3.01
N ARG A 183 -10.44 0.78 -2.09
CA ARG A 183 -9.34 1.10 -1.18
C ARG A 183 -8.10 1.56 -1.94
N THR A 184 -7.70 0.85 -3.00
CA THR A 184 -6.55 1.22 -3.84
C THR A 184 -6.73 2.55 -4.55
N ILE A 185 -7.94 2.83 -5.06
CA ILE A 185 -8.29 4.11 -5.72
C ILE A 185 -8.17 5.26 -4.73
N PHE A 186 -8.77 5.14 -3.53
CA PHE A 186 -8.71 6.21 -2.53
C PHE A 186 -7.29 6.47 -2.03
N PHE A 187 -6.52 5.40 -1.78
CA PHE A 187 -5.12 5.53 -1.35
C PHE A 187 -4.25 6.18 -2.43
N SER A 188 -4.27 5.62 -3.65
CA SER A 188 -3.45 6.12 -4.77
C SER A 188 -3.88 7.52 -5.21
N GLY A 189 -5.19 7.78 -5.20
CA GLY A 189 -5.76 9.10 -5.45
C GLY A 189 -5.28 10.13 -4.43
N ALA A 190 -5.20 9.78 -3.16
CA ALA A 190 -4.68 10.68 -2.13
C ALA A 190 -3.18 11.02 -2.33
N PHE A 191 -2.35 10.10 -2.84
CA PHE A 191 -0.97 10.43 -3.24
C PHE A 191 -0.92 11.45 -4.37
N VAL A 192 -1.79 11.31 -5.37
CA VAL A 192 -1.88 12.25 -6.50
C VAL A 192 -2.33 13.61 -5.99
N LEU A 193 -3.39 13.66 -5.18
CA LEU A 193 -3.90 14.88 -4.57
C LEU A 193 -2.84 15.57 -3.69
N THR A 194 -2.10 14.82 -2.88
CA THR A 194 -1.02 15.34 -2.05
C THR A 194 0.11 15.93 -2.90
N ALA A 195 0.50 15.25 -3.99
CA ALA A 195 1.51 15.75 -4.91
C ALA A 195 1.07 17.07 -5.58
N ILE A 196 -0.18 17.14 -6.05
CA ILE A 196 -0.76 18.37 -6.62
C ILE A 196 -0.77 19.48 -5.57
N LEU A 197 -1.19 19.18 -4.35
CA LEU A 197 -1.28 20.13 -3.25
C LEU A 197 0.09 20.74 -2.93
N PHE A 198 1.11 19.91 -2.71
CA PHE A 198 2.44 20.41 -2.38
C PHE A 198 3.14 21.09 -3.55
N PHE A 199 2.87 20.67 -4.80
CA PHE A 199 3.39 21.36 -5.97
C PHE A 199 2.78 22.77 -6.13
N ARG A 200 1.49 22.93 -5.85
CA ARG A 200 0.83 24.24 -5.83
C ARG A 200 1.37 25.14 -4.73
N GLU A 201 1.57 24.60 -3.53
CA GLU A 201 2.19 25.32 -2.41
C GLU A 201 3.61 25.77 -2.74
N ALA A 202 4.41 24.91 -3.38
CA ALA A 202 5.78 25.24 -3.77
C ALA A 202 5.83 26.37 -4.80
N ARG A 203 4.95 26.35 -5.82
CA ARG A 203 4.83 27.44 -6.80
C ARG A 203 4.39 28.75 -6.17
N ALA A 204 3.36 28.72 -5.33
CA ALA A 204 2.87 29.92 -4.65
C ALA A 204 3.95 30.58 -3.76
N ARG A 205 4.86 29.79 -3.18
CA ARG A 205 6.01 30.29 -2.41
C ARG A 205 7.15 30.79 -3.32
N GLY A 206 7.40 30.14 -4.45
CA GLY A 206 8.41 30.55 -5.43
C GLY A 206 8.04 31.83 -6.20
N ASP A 207 6.76 32.01 -6.51
CA ASP A 207 6.24 33.22 -7.17
C ASP A 207 6.11 34.42 -6.20
N GLY A 208 6.38 34.21 -4.91
CA GLY A 208 6.24 35.20 -3.84
C GLY A 208 7.51 35.46 -3.01
N ALA A 209 8.68 34.98 -3.44
CA ALA A 209 9.93 35.28 -2.75
C ALA A 209 10.45 36.68 -3.16
N PRO A 210 10.52 37.68 -2.25
CA PRO A 210 11.47 38.76 -2.42
C PRO A 210 12.89 38.15 -2.37
N ALA A 211 13.78 38.65 -3.22
CA ALA A 211 15.20 38.36 -3.11
C ALA A 211 15.69 38.82 -1.73
N GLU A 212 16.17 37.87 -0.93
CA GLU A 212 17.07 38.14 0.19
C GLU A 212 18.48 37.66 -0.17
#